data_AF-A0A0B8NWE3-F1
#
_entry.id   AF-A0A0B8NWE3-F1
#
_cell.length_a   1.000
_cell.length_b   1.000
_cell.length_c   1.000
_cell.angle_alpha   90.00
_cell.angle_beta   90.00
_cell.angle_gamma   90.00
#
_symmetry.space_group_name_H-M   'P 1'
#
loop_
_entity.id
_entity.type
_entity.pdbx_description
1 polymer ?
#
loop_
_entity_poly.entity_id
_entity_poly.type
_entity_poly.pdbx_seq_one_letter_code
_entity_poly.pdbx_strand_id
1 'polypeptide(L)'
;MNVFATVGKVNGIAHVEFDMDGNTLVGNSGADCSGLFTPPVCRLQDKSVTVPLDVDLDGWNYTLGTVLAAGWQDYFLAIPASVSYVDMKNAKAEELVINVSPRIGKQFHLKDSTSLDVYVGASYLDSTLTIKGQHYFKTDALKGSTSITR
;
A
#
# COMPACT_ATOMS: atom_id res chain seq x y z
N MET A 1 -12.32 28.87 -3.22
CA MET A 1 -11.18 27.93 -3.32
C MET A 1 -10.50 27.89 -1.97
N ASN A 2 -10.43 26.72 -1.35
CA ASN A 2 -9.75 26.53 -0.07
C ASN A 2 -8.51 25.65 -0.29
N VAL A 3 -7.39 26.00 0.32
CA VAL A 3 -6.14 25.21 0.27
C VAL A 3 -5.75 24.88 1.71
N PHE A 4 -5.30 23.66 1.95
CA PHE A 4 -4.90 23.20 3.26
C PHE A 4 -3.65 22.31 3.16
N ALA A 5 -2.88 22.28 4.24
CA ALA A 5 -1.75 21.39 4.41
C ALA A 5 -1.78 20.80 5.81
N THR A 6 -1.41 19.53 5.96
CA THR A 6 -1.31 18.86 7.25
C THR A 6 0.02 18.11 7.33
N VAL A 7 0.63 18.14 8.51
CA VAL A 7 1.81 17.34 8.85
C VAL A 7 1.49 16.52 10.08
N GLY A 8 1.78 15.23 10.03
CA GLY A 8 1.50 14.29 11.11
C GLY A 8 2.66 13.33 11.31
N LYS A 9 2.94 12.98 12.57
CA LYS A 9 3.87 11.90 12.89
C LYS A 9 3.13 10.57 12.81
N VAL A 10 3.67 9.63 12.06
CA VAL A 10 3.17 8.25 11.97
C VAL A 10 4.08 7.38 12.82
N ASN A 11 3.51 6.70 13.80
CA ASN A 11 4.22 5.75 14.64
C ASN A 11 3.31 4.54 14.86
N GLY A 12 3.72 3.37 14.39
CA GLY A 12 2.93 2.15 14.51
C GLY A 12 3.67 0.92 13.99
N ILE A 13 3.17 -0.25 14.37
CA ILE A 13 3.65 -1.54 13.84
C ILE A 13 2.58 -2.01 12.85
N ALA A 14 2.96 -2.17 11.59
CA ALA A 14 2.09 -2.80 10.60
C ALA A 14 2.50 -4.27 10.42
N HIS A 15 1.56 -5.17 10.72
CA HIS A 15 1.65 -6.56 10.32
C HIS A 15 1.26 -6.65 8.84
N VAL A 16 2.24 -6.90 7.98
CA VAL A 16 2.00 -7.16 6.55
C VAL A 16 2.27 -8.64 6.30
N GLU A 17 1.22 -9.36 5.91
CA GLU A 17 1.31 -10.75 5.49
C GLU A 17 1.51 -10.77 3.98
N PHE A 18 2.70 -11.16 3.53
CA PHE A 18 2.96 -11.40 2.11
C PHE A 18 2.63 -12.84 1.80
N ASP A 19 1.66 -13.05 0.91
CA ASP A 19 1.41 -14.35 0.30
C ASP A 19 2.29 -14.48 -0.95
N MET A 20 3.26 -15.41 -0.90
CA MET A 20 4.10 -15.74 -2.04
C MET A 20 3.72 -17.11 -2.57
N ASP A 21 3.36 -17.16 -3.85
CA ASP A 21 3.13 -18.42 -4.57
C ASP A 21 4.46 -19.17 -4.75
N GLY A 22 4.54 -20.35 -4.12
CA GLY A 22 5.71 -21.21 -4.18
C GLY A 22 6.07 -21.69 -5.59
N ASN A 23 5.13 -21.68 -6.54
CA ASN A 23 5.44 -21.96 -7.95
C ASN A 23 6.32 -20.87 -8.58
N THR A 24 6.15 -19.61 -8.19
CA THR A 24 7.00 -18.50 -8.63
C THR A 24 8.39 -18.58 -8.01
N LEU A 25 8.49 -19.02 -6.75
CA LEU A 25 9.77 -19.23 -6.05
C LEU A 25 10.56 -20.40 -6.64
N VAL A 26 9.89 -21.52 -6.93
CA VAL A 26 10.49 -22.68 -7.60
C VAL A 26 10.95 -22.31 -9.00
N GLY A 27 10.13 -21.61 -9.78
CA GLY A 27 10.48 -21.14 -11.12
C GLY A 27 11.70 -20.21 -11.16
N ASN A 28 11.82 -19.28 -10.21
CA ASN A 28 12.96 -18.35 -10.15
C ASN A 28 14.24 -19.00 -9.58
N SER A 29 14.13 -20.14 -8.89
CA SER A 29 15.29 -20.88 -8.38
C SER A 29 16.04 -21.67 -9.46
N GLY A 30 15.45 -21.83 -10.65
CA GLY A 30 16.01 -22.64 -11.74
C GLY A 30 16.05 -24.14 -11.44
N ALA A 31 15.34 -24.60 -10.40
CA ALA A 31 15.30 -25.99 -9.98
C ALA A 31 14.40 -26.82 -10.92
N ASP A 32 14.92 -27.92 -11.44
CA ASP A 32 14.11 -28.91 -12.16
C ASP A 32 13.48 -29.89 -11.16
N CYS A 33 12.17 -29.77 -10.99
CA CYS A 33 11.37 -30.62 -10.09
C CYS A 33 10.85 -31.90 -10.76
N SER A 34 11.24 -32.17 -12.02
CA SER A 34 10.77 -33.31 -12.81
C SER A 34 11.69 -34.54 -12.73
N GLY A 35 12.82 -34.43 -12.03
CA GLY A 35 13.87 -35.45 -11.93
C GLY A 35 13.73 -36.43 -10.76
N LEU A 36 14.48 -37.54 -10.81
CA LEU A 36 14.50 -38.59 -9.78
C LEU A 36 15.02 -38.10 -8.41
N PHE A 37 15.79 -37.01 -8.40
CA PHE A 37 16.24 -36.30 -7.20
C PHE A 37 15.70 -34.87 -7.24
N THR A 38 14.65 -34.59 -6.47
CA THR A 38 14.03 -33.27 -6.41
C THR A 38 14.73 -32.39 -5.36
N PRO A 39 15.21 -31.20 -5.73
CA PRO A 39 15.74 -30.22 -4.79
C PRO A 39 14.75 -29.87 -3.65
N PRO A 40 15.23 -29.50 -2.45
CA PRO A 40 14.36 -29.15 -1.33
C PRO A 40 13.38 -28.01 -1.62
N VAL A 41 13.74 -27.09 -2.52
CA VAL A 41 12.90 -25.98 -2.97
C VAL A 41 11.64 -26.46 -3.70
N CYS A 42 11.66 -27.63 -4.36
CA CYS A 42 10.49 -28.24 -4.99
C CYS A 42 9.41 -28.65 -3.98
N ARG A 43 9.70 -28.68 -2.68
CA ARG A 43 8.68 -28.89 -1.63
C ARG A 43 7.75 -27.70 -1.42
N LEU A 44 8.11 -26.54 -2.01
CA LEU A 44 7.31 -25.32 -2.05
C LEU A 44 6.41 -25.26 -3.29
N GLN A 45 6.58 -26.18 -4.24
CA GLN A 45 5.71 -26.28 -5.41
C GLN A 45 4.26 -26.53 -4.94
N ASP A 46 3.33 -25.75 -5.49
CA ASP A 46 1.90 -25.72 -5.14
C ASP A 46 1.61 -25.40 -3.66
N LYS A 47 2.53 -24.70 -2.97
CA LYS A 47 2.30 -24.19 -1.61
C LYS A 47 2.45 -22.68 -1.56
N SER A 48 1.49 -22.00 -0.95
CA SER A 48 1.66 -20.61 -0.56
C SER A 48 2.55 -20.54 0.69
N VAL A 49 3.54 -19.66 0.66
CA VAL A 49 4.39 -19.35 1.81
C VAL A 49 4.00 -17.97 2.31
N THR A 50 3.32 -17.93 3.45
CA THR A 50 3.02 -16.69 4.16
C THR A 50 4.23 -16.31 5.00
N VAL A 51 4.87 -15.18 4.69
CA VAL A 51 5.97 -14.65 5.50
C VAL A 51 5.46 -13.44 6.25
N PRO A 52 5.27 -13.53 7.58
CA PRO A 52 4.94 -12.36 8.39
C PRO A 52 6.15 -11.43 8.42
N LEU A 53 5.95 -10.19 7.99
CA LEU A 53 6.95 -9.13 8.05
C LEU A 53 6.43 -8.05 8.99
N ASP A 54 7.05 -7.96 10.16
CA ASP A 54 6.87 -6.85 11.08
C ASP A 54 7.66 -5.65 10.55
N VAL A 55 6.94 -4.65 10.03
CA VAL A 55 7.56 -3.41 9.55
C VAL A 55 7.31 -2.33 10.59
N ASP A 56 8.39 -1.84 11.20
CA ASP A 56 8.36 -0.69 12.10
C ASP A 56 8.14 0.59 11.29
N LEU A 57 6.94 1.17 11.42
CA LEU A 57 6.52 2.36 10.70
C LEU A 57 6.80 3.61 11.56
N ASP A 58 8.05 4.09 11.52
CA ASP A 58 8.41 5.41 12.05
C ASP A 58 8.64 6.40 10.90
N GLY A 59 7.75 7.37 10.77
CA GLY A 59 7.74 8.29 9.64
C GLY A 59 6.94 9.56 9.84
N TRP A 60 6.97 10.42 8.83
CA TRP A 60 6.19 11.65 8.75
C TRP A 60 5.26 11.60 7.55
N ASN A 61 3.98 11.91 7.77
CA ASN A 61 3.01 12.14 6.71
C ASN A 61 2.88 13.64 6.45
N TYR A 62 2.98 14.00 5.19
CA TYR A 62 2.75 15.35 4.68
C TYR A 62 1.61 15.27 3.68
N THR A 63 0.54 16.00 3.92
CA THR A 63 -0.61 16.06 3.00
C THR A 63 -0.85 17.49 2.58
N LEU A 64 -1.00 17.71 1.28
CA LEU A 64 -1.41 18.98 0.69
C LEU A 64 -2.72 18.75 -0.04
N GLY A 65 -3.69 19.65 0.15
CA GLY A 65 -4.97 19.52 -0.52
C GLY A 65 -5.64 20.84 -0.81
N THR A 66 -6.65 20.76 -1.67
CA THR A 66 -7.50 21.87 -2.05
C THR A 66 -8.94 21.42 -2.17
N VAL A 67 -9.86 22.33 -1.88
CA VAL A 67 -11.29 22.15 -2.14
C VAL A 67 -11.73 23.25 -3.09
N LEU A 68 -12.07 22.84 -4.31
CA LEU A 68 -12.77 23.68 -5.27
C LEU A 68 -14.26 23.57 -4.97
N ALA A 69 -14.92 24.68 -4.67
CA ALA A 69 -16.36 24.71 -4.41
C ALA A 69 -16.99 25.81 -5.25
N ALA A 70 -18.10 25.48 -5.91
CA ALA A 70 -18.91 26.40 -6.69
C ALA A 70 -20.39 26.14 -6.40
N GLY A 71 -21.19 27.20 -6.35
CA GLY A 71 -22.63 27.12 -6.10
C GLY A 71 -23.40 27.91 -7.15
N TRP A 72 -24.53 27.37 -7.59
CA TRP A 72 -25.47 28.03 -8.50
C TRP A 72 -26.91 27.77 -8.05
N GLN A 73 -27.60 28.84 -7.64
CA GLN A 73 -28.93 28.73 -7.03
C GLN A 73 -28.90 27.76 -5.84
N ASP A 74 -29.75 26.73 -5.86
CA ASP A 74 -29.82 25.68 -4.86
C ASP A 74 -28.80 24.55 -5.10
N TYR A 75 -27.98 24.59 -6.14
CA TYR A 75 -27.02 23.52 -6.45
C TYR A 75 -25.61 23.87 -6.02
N PHE A 76 -24.84 22.85 -5.64
CA PHE A 76 -23.43 23.00 -5.32
C PHE A 76 -22.59 21.89 -5.98
N LEU A 77 -21.36 22.26 -6.33
CA LEU A 77 -20.30 21.38 -6.80
C LEU A 77 -19.11 21.58 -5.87
N ALA A 78 -18.59 20.49 -5.32
CA ALA A 78 -17.37 20.47 -4.51
C ALA A 78 -16.41 19.40 -5.03
N ILE A 79 -15.16 19.78 -5.27
CA ILE A 79 -14.09 18.88 -5.70
C ILE A 79 -12.94 19.04 -4.71
N PRO A 80 -12.92 18.26 -3.63
CA PRO A 80 -11.77 18.05 -2.78
C PRO A 80 -10.74 17.19 -3.53
N ALA A 81 -9.51 17.67 -3.59
CA ALA A 81 -8.36 16.95 -4.09
C ALA A 81 -7.21 17.05 -3.08
N SER A 82 -6.49 15.96 -2.84
CA SER A 82 -5.33 15.95 -1.95
C SER A 82 -4.24 15.01 -2.46
N VAL A 83 -3.01 15.38 -2.15
CA VAL A 83 -1.81 14.56 -2.34
C VAL A 83 -1.15 14.38 -0.98
N SER A 84 -0.88 13.14 -0.62
CA SER A 84 -0.21 12.76 0.62
C SER A 84 1.09 12.05 0.29
N TYR A 85 2.15 12.41 1.00
CA TYR A 85 3.47 11.84 0.91
C TYR A 85 3.86 11.34 2.30
N VAL A 86 4.30 10.09 2.40
CA VAL A 86 4.80 9.52 3.64
C VAL A 86 6.29 9.25 3.49
N ASP A 87 7.08 9.82 4.38
CA ASP A 87 8.51 9.54 4.50
C ASP A 87 8.74 8.61 5.70
N MET A 88 9.30 7.42 5.46
CA MET A 88 9.51 6.38 6.47
C MET A 88 11.01 6.12 6.65
N LYS A 89 11.50 6.12 7.89
CA LYS A 89 12.95 6.03 8.16
C LYS A 89 13.53 4.62 7.98
N ASN A 90 12.75 3.59 8.32
CA ASN A 90 13.25 2.21 8.44
C ASN A 90 12.87 1.30 7.26
N ALA A 91 11.82 1.66 6.52
CA ALA A 91 11.48 1.05 5.25
C ALA A 91 11.75 2.11 4.18
N LYS A 92 12.50 1.79 3.12
CA LYS A 92 12.50 2.60 1.89
C LYS A 92 11.16 2.44 1.17
N ALA A 93 10.08 2.78 1.87
CA ALA A 93 8.71 2.79 1.41
C ALA A 93 8.36 4.26 1.16
N GLU A 94 8.50 4.66 -0.10
CA GLU A 94 7.95 5.92 -0.59
C GLU A 94 6.48 5.63 -0.91
N GLU A 95 5.56 6.24 -0.17
CA GLU A 95 4.12 6.14 -0.43
C GLU A 95 3.59 7.50 -0.89
N LEU A 96 3.06 7.52 -2.13
CA LEU A 96 2.35 8.65 -2.69
C LEU A 96 0.88 8.28 -2.82
N VAL A 97 0.00 9.04 -2.15
CA VAL A 97 -1.44 8.85 -2.20
C VAL A 97 -2.09 10.09 -2.81
N ILE A 98 -2.83 9.89 -3.90
CA ILE A 98 -3.63 10.93 -4.55
C ILE A 98 -5.10 10.60 -4.33
N ASN A 99 -5.86 11.57 -3.83
CA ASN A 99 -7.29 11.44 -3.62
C ASN A 99 -8.04 12.59 -4.31
N VAL A 100 -9.05 12.26 -5.10
CA VAL A 100 -9.94 13.24 -5.74
C VAL A 100 -11.37 12.76 -5.57
N SER A 101 -12.22 13.60 -4.97
CA SER A 101 -13.58 13.18 -4.58
C SER A 101 -14.68 14.16 -5.01
N PRO A 102 -14.97 14.30 -6.31
CA PRO A 102 -15.98 15.24 -6.79
C PRO A 102 -17.37 14.89 -6.25
N ARG A 103 -18.11 15.92 -5.84
CA ARG A 103 -19.46 15.85 -5.25
C ARG A 103 -20.33 16.94 -5.87
N ILE A 104 -21.54 16.58 -6.26
CA ILE A 104 -22.56 17.50 -6.74
C ILE A 104 -23.83 17.29 -5.94
N GLY A 105 -24.47 18.37 -5.52
CA GLY A 105 -25.64 18.29 -4.65
C GLY A 105 -26.59 19.46 -4.80
N LYS A 106 -27.70 19.35 -4.09
CA LYS A 106 -28.75 20.36 -3.98
C LYS A 106 -29.06 20.65 -2.52
N GLN A 107 -29.16 21.93 -2.21
CA GLN A 107 -29.60 22.49 -0.95
C GLN A 107 -31.13 22.64 -0.96
N PHE A 108 -31.77 22.09 0.05
CA PHE A 108 -33.19 22.26 0.32
C PHE A 108 -33.34 23.18 1.52
N HIS A 109 -34.00 24.32 1.31
CA HIS A 109 -34.32 25.26 2.38
C HIS A 109 -35.58 24.77 3.11
N LEU A 110 -35.44 24.37 4.38
CA LEU A 110 -36.58 24.07 5.25
C LEU A 110 -37.04 25.36 5.94
N LYS A 111 -38.22 25.30 6.60
CA LYS A 111 -38.64 26.40 7.48
C LYS A 111 -37.65 26.56 8.65
N ASP A 112 -37.57 27.77 9.20
CA ASP A 112 -36.82 28.10 10.41
C ASP A 112 -35.28 28.08 10.27
N SER A 113 -34.76 28.65 9.18
CA SER A 113 -33.31 28.85 8.94
C SER A 113 -32.49 27.55 8.84
N THR A 114 -33.15 26.42 8.68
CA THR A 114 -32.51 25.12 8.51
C THR A 114 -32.39 24.80 7.02
N SER A 115 -31.20 24.39 6.58
CA SER A 115 -30.99 23.87 5.24
C SER A 115 -30.53 22.41 5.29
N LEU A 116 -31.00 21.62 4.33
CA LEU A 116 -30.59 20.24 4.13
C LEU A 116 -29.87 20.13 2.78
N ASP A 117 -28.60 19.74 2.82
CA ASP A 117 -27.79 19.58 1.62
C ASP A 117 -27.69 18.09 1.27
N VAL A 118 -28.22 17.70 0.11
CA VAL A 118 -28.14 16.33 -0.40
C VAL A 118 -27.17 16.29 -1.57
N TYR A 119 -26.24 15.34 -1.58
CA TYR A 119 -25.28 15.20 -2.68
C TYR A 119 -25.06 13.76 -3.11
N VAL A 120 -24.56 13.64 -4.33
CA VAL A 120 -23.97 12.42 -4.87
C VAL A 120 -22.55 12.74 -5.32
N GLY A 121 -21.66 11.77 -5.25
CA GLY A 121 -20.28 11.97 -5.64
C GLY A 121 -19.58 10.67 -5.98
N ALA A 122 -18.36 10.83 -6.47
CA ALA A 122 -17.42 9.73 -6.71
C ALA A 122 -16.15 9.99 -5.91
N SER A 123 -15.38 8.93 -5.66
CA SER A 123 -14.06 9.02 -5.03
C SER A 123 -13.08 8.20 -5.84
N TYR A 124 -11.98 8.84 -6.22
CA TYR A 124 -10.83 8.18 -6.82
C TYR A 124 -9.66 8.29 -5.85
N LEU A 125 -9.08 7.14 -5.49
CA LEU A 125 -7.92 7.06 -4.62
C LEU A 125 -6.89 6.18 -5.30
N ASP A 126 -5.71 6.75 -5.55
CA ASP A 126 -4.55 6.06 -6.08
C ASP A 126 -3.46 6.07 -5.01
N SER A 127 -2.98 4.88 -4.63
CA SER A 127 -1.86 4.72 -3.70
C SER A 127 -0.79 3.86 -4.35
N THR A 128 0.41 4.42 -4.47
CA THR A 128 1.60 3.69 -4.89
C THR A 128 2.48 3.47 -3.68
N LEU A 129 2.55 2.23 -3.20
CA LEU A 129 3.41 1.81 -2.11
C LEU A 129 4.57 0.99 -2.68
N THR A 130 5.80 1.51 -2.62
CA THR A 130 6.99 0.78 -3.08
C THR A 130 7.72 0.14 -1.91
N ILE A 131 7.52 -1.15 -1.64
CA ILE A 131 8.23 -1.86 -0.57
C ILE A 131 9.55 -2.44 -1.09
N LYS A 132 10.69 -1.84 -0.73
CA LYS A 132 12.02 -2.38 -1.04
C LYS A 132 12.53 -3.28 0.09
N GLY A 133 12.29 -4.59 -0.02
CA GLY A 133 12.90 -5.60 0.85
C GLY A 133 14.29 -6.01 0.34
N GLN A 134 15.31 -6.00 1.20
CA GLN A 134 16.60 -6.65 0.93
C GLN A 134 16.62 -8.02 1.60
N HIS A 135 16.45 -9.09 0.83
CA HIS A 135 16.65 -10.45 1.32
C HIS A 135 18.14 -10.78 1.32
N TYR A 136 18.74 -10.82 2.50
CA TYR A 136 20.03 -11.47 2.70
C TYR A 136 19.79 -12.98 2.74
N PHE A 137 19.96 -13.66 1.61
CA PHE A 137 20.13 -15.11 1.63
C PHE A 137 21.43 -15.42 2.37
N LYS A 138 21.30 -15.83 3.63
CA LYS A 138 22.44 -16.31 4.41
C LYS A 138 22.84 -17.67 3.84
N THR A 139 23.90 -17.70 3.03
CA THR A 139 24.53 -18.89 2.44
C THR A 139 25.24 -19.75 3.50
N ASP A 140 24.58 -20.04 4.63
CA ASP A 140 25.14 -20.87 5.70
C ASP A 140 24.64 -22.33 5.64
N ALA A 141 23.70 -22.65 4.73
CA ALA A 141 23.11 -23.99 4.62
C ALA A 141 23.82 -24.96 3.65
N LEU A 142 24.92 -24.56 2.99
CA LEU A 142 25.67 -25.40 2.04
C LEU A 142 27.06 -25.82 2.53
N LYS A 143 27.31 -25.80 3.85
CA LYS A 143 28.59 -26.24 4.45
C LYS A 143 28.46 -27.50 5.31
N GLY A 144 27.50 -28.35 5.00
CA GLY A 144 27.34 -29.68 5.60
C GLY A 144 27.36 -30.77 4.53
N SER A 145 28.43 -31.55 4.49
CA SER A 145 28.59 -32.81 3.74
C SER A 145 29.22 -32.72 2.34
N THR A 146 30.54 -32.63 2.30
CA THR A 146 31.34 -33.50 1.40
C THR A 146 32.76 -33.64 1.96
N SER A 147 32.92 -34.60 2.88
CA SER A 147 34.21 -35.27 3.08
C SER A 147 34.36 -36.24 1.91
N ILE A 148 35.30 -35.97 1.01
CA ILE A 148 35.79 -36.99 0.07
C ILE A 148 37.29 -37.10 0.26
N THR A 149 37.65 -38.16 0.96
CA THR A 149 38.99 -38.75 1.00
C THR A 149 39.38 -39.22 -0.40
N ARG A 150 40.47 -38.69 -0.94
CA ARG A 150 41.49 -39.50 -1.63
C ARG A 150 42.80 -38.74 -1.74
#